data_AF-A0A1H6YSL7-F1
#
_entry.id   AF-A0A1H6YSL7-F1
#
_cell.length_a   1.000
_cell.length_b   1.000
_cell.length_c   1.000
_cell.angle_alpha   90.00
_cell.angle_beta   90.00
_cell.angle_gamma   90.00
#
_symmetry.space_group_name_H-M   'P 1'
#
loop_
_entity.id
_entity.type
_entity.pdbx_description
1 polymer ?
#
loop_
_entity_poly.entity_id
_entity_poly.type
_entity_poly.pdbx_seq_one_letter_code
_entity_poly.pdbx_strand_id
1 'polypeptide(L)'
;MNFEGIYCFDTACVRFAFYPEGPAGPRVLAQISEETLHDEFGARETGDQLLETCRLHFYAIEPAAVARYRTAQRQPITLTIDDFALHA
;
A
#
# COMPACT_ATOMS: atom_id res chain seq x y z
N MET A 1 7.42 -12.84 -3.22
CA MET A 1 6.96 -12.00 -2.10
C MET A 1 5.56 -12.44 -1.71
N ASN A 2 5.29 -12.57 -0.42
CA ASN A 2 3.95 -12.91 0.07
C ASN A 2 3.29 -11.59 0.51
N PHE A 3 2.32 -11.10 -0.26
CA PHE A 3 1.55 -9.92 0.13
C PHE A 3 0.64 -10.30 1.29
N GLU A 4 0.73 -9.56 2.40
CA GLU A 4 -0.13 -9.72 3.56
C GLU A 4 -0.99 -8.47 3.71
N GLY A 5 -2.27 -8.54 3.34
CA GLY A 5 -3.17 -7.41 3.46
C GLY A 5 -4.63 -7.81 3.65
N ILE A 6 -5.41 -6.85 4.13
CA ILE A 6 -6.86 -6.96 4.33
C ILE A 6 -7.55 -5.75 3.73
N TYR A 7 -8.74 -5.96 3.18
CA TYR A 7 -9.58 -4.86 2.74
C TYR A 7 -10.43 -4.36 3.91
N CYS A 8 -10.26 -3.10 4.28
CA CYS A 8 -11.08 -2.40 5.25
C CYS A 8 -12.22 -1.66 4.54
N PHE A 9 -13.39 -2.29 4.50
CA PHE A 9 -14.61 -1.73 3.89
C PHE A 9 -15.03 -0.39 4.51
N ASP A 10 -14.92 -0.25 5.84
CA ASP A 10 -15.29 0.98 6.57
C ASP A 10 -14.54 2.22 6.09
N THR A 11 -13.26 2.06 5.76
CA THR A 11 -12.39 3.16 5.32
C THR A 11 -12.12 3.15 3.83
N ALA A 12 -12.70 2.23 3.07
CA ALA A 12 -12.38 1.98 1.66
C ALA A 12 -10.87 1.96 1.38
N CYS A 13 -10.12 1.19 2.18
CA CYS A 13 -8.66 1.07 2.05
C CYS A 13 -8.21 -0.39 2.17
N VAL A 14 -7.10 -0.73 1.52
CA VAL A 14 -6.37 -1.96 1.82
C VAL A 14 -5.30 -1.65 2.87
N ARG A 15 -5.31 -2.37 3.99
CA ARG A 15 -4.24 -2.36 5.00
C ARG A 15 -3.31 -3.52 4.75
N PHE A 16 -2.02 -3.26 4.69
CA PHE A 16 -1.02 -4.28 4.39
C PHE A 16 0.23 -4.15 5.26
N ALA A 17 0.94 -5.27 5.41
CA ALA A 17 2.21 -5.33 6.10
C ALA A 17 3.38 -5.18 5.12
N PHE A 18 4.42 -4.47 5.54
CA PHE A 18 5.69 -4.35 4.82
C PHE A 18 6.86 -4.31 5.81
N TYR A 19 8.06 -4.51 5.28
CA TYR A 19 9.28 -4.66 6.08
C TYR A 19 10.35 -3.67 5.57
N PRO A 20 10.44 -2.45 6.13
CA PRO A 20 11.31 -1.40 5.60
C PRO A 20 12.82 -1.71 5.67
N GLU A 21 13.21 -2.62 6.55
CA GLU A 21 14.61 -3.09 6.72
C GLU A 21 14.80 -4.52 6.18
N GLY A 22 13.86 -5.02 5.37
CA GLY A 22 13.83 -6.38 4.85
C GLY A 22 13.20 -7.38 5.83
N PRO A 23 13.13 -8.68 5.48
CA PRO A 23 12.29 -9.67 6.16
C PRO A 23 12.66 -9.97 7.62
N ALA A 24 13.88 -9.63 8.05
CA ALA A 24 14.32 -9.72 9.45
C ALA A 24 14.05 -8.44 10.26
N GLY A 25 13.59 -7.38 9.59
CA GLY A 25 13.29 -6.07 10.17
C GLY A 25 11.91 -5.98 10.81
N PRO A 26 11.56 -4.80 11.35
CA PRO A 26 10.25 -4.59 11.98
C PRO A 26 9.14 -4.73 10.95
N ARG A 27 8.08 -5.46 11.33
CA ARG A 27 6.83 -5.50 10.56
C ARG A 27 6.06 -4.22 10.81
N VAL A 28 5.82 -3.44 9.75
CA VAL A 28 5.07 -2.19 9.80
C VAL A 28 3.78 -2.31 9.01
N LEU A 29 2.73 -1.64 9.45
CA LEU A 29 1.44 -1.58 8.76
C LEU A 29 1.31 -0.26 8.00
N ALA A 30 0.91 -0.35 6.74
CA ALA A 30 0.49 0.78 5.93
C ALA A 30 -0.94 0.55 5.42
N GLN A 31 -1.55 1.62 4.92
CA GLN A 31 -2.81 1.55 4.21
C GLN A 31 -2.71 2.30 2.89
N ILE A 32 -3.45 1.82 1.89
CA ILE A 32 -3.62 2.46 0.59
C ILE A 32 -5.12 2.55 0.28
N SER A 33 -5.56 3.71 -0.16
CA SER A 33 -6.98 3.96 -0.46
C SER A 33 -7.42 3.25 -1.74
N GLU A 34 -8.69 2.83 -1.78
CA GLU A 34 -9.31 2.26 -2.98
C GLU A 34 -9.19 3.20 -4.18
N GLU A 35 -9.41 4.50 -3.97
CA GLU A 35 -9.22 5.55 -4.99
C GLU A 35 -7.82 5.49 -5.62
N THR A 36 -6.77 5.40 -4.82
CA THR A 36 -5.39 5.32 -5.31
C THR A 36 -5.14 4.00 -6.05
N LEU A 37 -5.72 2.89 -5.59
CA LEU A 37 -5.64 1.61 -6.30
C LEU A 37 -6.35 1.65 -7.66
N HIS A 38 -7.44 2.40 -7.76
CA HIS A 38 -8.19 2.56 -8.99
C HIS A 38 -7.47 3.46 -9.99
N ASP A 39 -6.97 4.62 -9.53
CA ASP A 39 -6.36 5.62 -10.41
C ASP A 39 -4.96 5.20 -10.88
N GLU A 40 -4.10 4.78 -9.94
CA GLU A 40 -2.70 4.47 -10.24
C GLU A 40 -2.48 3.05 -10.77
N PHE A 41 -3.31 2.10 -10.32
CA PHE A 41 -3.13 0.68 -10.63
C PHE A 41 -4.28 0.08 -11.45
N GLY A 42 -5.27 0.89 -11.84
CA GLY A 42 -6.35 0.47 -12.72
C GLY A 42 -7.29 -0.58 -12.12
N ALA A 43 -7.33 -0.72 -10.80
CA ALA A 43 -8.31 -1.61 -10.16
C ALA A 43 -9.73 -1.13 -10.48
N ARG A 44 -10.57 -2.05 -10.95
CA ARG A 44 -11.95 -1.74 -11.38
C ARG A 44 -13.02 -2.25 -10.41
N GLU A 45 -12.65 -3.15 -9.51
CA GLU A 45 -13.57 -3.82 -8.59
C GLU A 45 -13.07 -3.75 -7.14
N THR A 46 -14.02 -3.81 -6.20
CA THR A 46 -13.79 -3.69 -4.77
C THR A 46 -13.44 -5.03 -4.11
N GLY A 47 -12.81 -5.00 -2.93
CA GLY A 47 -12.65 -6.17 -2.08
C GLY A 47 -11.49 -7.05 -2.49
N ASP A 48 -11.76 -8.31 -2.87
CA ASP A 48 -10.73 -9.31 -3.14
C ASP A 48 -9.84 -8.90 -4.33
N GLN A 49 -10.41 -8.24 -5.35
CA GLN A 49 -9.63 -7.72 -6.47
C GLN A 49 -8.69 -6.58 -6.08
N LEU A 50 -9.02 -5.77 -5.08
CA LEU A 50 -8.08 -4.78 -4.55
C LEU A 50 -6.88 -5.46 -3.90
N LEU A 51 -7.10 -6.59 -3.22
CA LEU A 51 -6.01 -7.38 -2.63
C LEU A 51 -5.15 -8.02 -3.73
N GLU A 52 -5.76 -8.52 -4.80
CA GLU A 52 -5.03 -9.03 -5.96
C GLU A 52 -4.21 -7.95 -6.66
N THR A 53 -4.79 -6.77 -6.90
CA THR A 53 -4.06 -5.62 -7.46
C THR A 53 -2.89 -5.23 -6.57
N CYS A 54 -3.10 -5.12 -5.25
CA CYS A 54 -2.03 -4.84 -4.30
C CYS A 54 -0.92 -5.91 -4.38
N ARG A 55 -1.29 -7.19 -4.50
CA ARG A 55 -0.33 -8.29 -4.61
C ARG A 55 0.46 -8.24 -5.92
N LEU A 56 -0.20 -7.94 -7.05
CA LEU A 56 0.44 -7.83 -8.36
C LEU A 56 1.38 -6.64 -8.45
N HIS A 57 0.99 -5.51 -7.85
CA HIS A 57 1.74 -4.25 -7.88
C HIS A 57 2.55 -3.99 -6.61
N PHE A 58 2.75 -5.01 -5.76
CA PHE A 58 3.45 -4.84 -4.49
C PHE A 58 4.89 -4.33 -4.66
N TYR A 59 5.52 -4.66 -5.80
CA TYR A 59 6.85 -4.15 -6.16
C TYR A 59 6.92 -2.61 -6.27
N ALA A 60 5.79 -1.94 -6.54
CA ALA A 60 5.68 -0.48 -6.60
C ALA A 60 5.11 0.11 -5.29
N ILE A 61 4.19 -0.61 -4.65
CA ILE A 61 3.55 -0.18 -3.39
C ILE A 61 4.53 -0.27 -2.20
N GLU A 62 5.32 -1.33 -2.10
CA GLU A 62 6.31 -1.51 -1.02
C GLU A 62 7.33 -0.35 -0.97
N PRO A 63 8.04 0.03 -2.05
CA PRO A 63 9.00 1.13 -1.98
C PRO A 63 8.35 2.48 -1.64
N ALA A 64 7.12 2.74 -2.10
CA ALA A 64 6.36 3.93 -1.71
C ALA A 64 6.06 3.90 -0.19
N ALA A 65 5.62 2.77 0.36
CA ALA A 65 5.41 2.58 1.80
C ALA A 65 6.70 2.82 2.60
N VAL A 66 7.84 2.34 2.12
CA VAL A 66 9.15 2.54 2.76
C VAL A 66 9.59 4.01 2.71
N ALA A 67 9.42 4.68 1.57
CA ALA A 67 9.71 6.10 1.45
C ALA A 67 8.86 6.94 2.41
N ARG A 68 7.57 6.63 2.49
CA ARG A 68 6.64 7.27 3.42
C ARG A 68 6.98 6.98 4.88
N TYR A 69 7.34 5.74 5.21
CA TYR A 69 7.79 5.35 6.55
C TYR A 69 9.01 6.14 7.03
N ARG A 70 9.98 6.38 6.15
CA ARG A 70 11.19 7.15 6.48
C ARG A 70 10.90 8.62 6.76
N THR A 71 9.83 9.19 6.18
CA THR A 71 9.44 10.59 6.35
C THR A 71 8.39 10.78 7.46
N ALA A 72 7.60 9.75 7.74
CA ALA A 72 6.56 9.78 8.75
C ALA A 72 7.14 9.62 10.17
N GLN A 73 7.17 10.71 10.93
CA GLN A 73 7.57 10.72 12.34
C GLN A 73 6.49 10.08 13.24
N ARG A 74 6.33 8.75 13.17
CA ARG A 74 5.39 7.92 13.97
C ARG A 74 3.90 8.06 13.63
N GLN A 75 3.58 8.61 12.46
CA GLN A 75 2.19 8.70 11.99
C GLN A 75 1.77 7.43 11.25
N PRO A 76 0.46 7.11 11.21
CA PRO A 76 -0.05 6.01 10.39
C PRO A 76 0.34 6.24 8.92
N ILE A 77 0.93 5.21 8.30
CA ILE A 77 1.39 5.28 6.92
C ILE A 77 0.18 5.10 6.01
N THR A 78 -0.20 6.18 5.33
CA THR A 78 -1.26 6.18 4.33
C THR A 78 -0.65 6.58 3.00
N LEU A 79 -0.73 5.67 2.03
CA LEU A 79 -0.36 5.90 0.66
C LEU A 79 -1.55 6.48 -0.09
N THR A 80 -1.27 7.52 -0.84
CA THR A 80 -2.20 8.29 -1.65
C THR A 80 -1.63 8.43 -3.06
N ILE A 81 -2.40 9.00 -3.98
CA ILE A 81 -1.95 9.24 -5.35
C ILE A 81 -0.64 10.04 -5.43
N ASP A 82 -0.40 10.96 -4.49
CA ASP A 82 0.83 11.77 -4.42
C ASP A 82 2.09 10.92 -4.21
N ASP A 83 1.96 9.77 -3.55
CA ASP A 83 3.08 8.84 -3.32
C ASP A 83 3.53 8.12 -4.61
N PHE A 84 2.74 8.22 -5.69
CA PHE A 84 2.98 7.56 -6.98
C PHE A 84 3.13 8.55 -8.15
N ALA A 85 2.67 9.80 -8.00
CA ALA A 85 2.68 10.85 -9.02
C ALA A 85 4.07 11.29 -9.55
N LEU A 86 5.17 10.83 -8.94
CA LEU A 86 6.55 11.19 -9.30
C LEU A 86 7.17 10.32 -10.42
N HIS A 87 6.41 9.44 -11.07
CA HIS A 87 6.88 8.54 -12.14
C HIS A 87 6.32 8.80 -13.54
N ALA A 88 5.73 9.97 -13.80
CA ALA A 88 5.29 10.38 -15.15
C ALA A 88 6.44 10.96 -16.01
#